data_AF-A0A1F8A8P3-F1
#
_entry.id   AF-A0A1F8A8P3-F1
#
_cell.length_a   1.000
_cell.length_b   1.000
_cell.length_c   1.000
_cell.angle_alpha   90.00
_cell.angle_beta   90.00
_cell.angle_gamma   90.00
#
_symmetry.space_group_name_H-M   'P 1'
#
loop_
_entity.id
_entity.type
_entity.pdbx_description
1 polymer ?
#
loop_
_entity_poly.entity_id
_entity_poly.type
_entity_poly.pdbx_seq_one_letter_code
_entity_poly.pdbx_strand_id
1 'polypeptide(L)'
;MEYNHEWLWTESSCAKHISSNDLLKCIYDIYGKASLCFVYLSDIGPDQDWKKSVWFTQTHTLPELVASKKIVFFRRNWTKVGSKDDLCEELSRLTFIDKTVLKDPGKVQSCSVAKRMSWASERHPPVNGHREPVTEECAYCLIGIFRVSKSFVPRYGVGLAEAMLQLQHEIMREYPKDLSIFEWKHTDPSEPLTNDVLAGSPFQFRDCANVTTLDDGSEIKGVTDRQDEFYIDAQFIPESGLRIGWALNCWHDHPYSPTGNTLIYLTKEPPESHKSTKTPNLPGVKCHRTNISNVSCIDREDLRKTLKVKGRIHILKDGACHFEQDETSARLYGLVQNALSLRG
;
A
#
# COMPACT_ATOMS: atom_id res chain seq x y z
N MET A 1 34.18 -21.24 3.82
CA MET A 1 34.76 -21.85 5.03
C MET A 1 34.28 -21.17 6.30
N GLU A 2 34.39 -19.84 6.44
CA GLU A 2 33.97 -19.10 7.66
C GLU A 2 32.50 -19.33 8.09
N TYR A 3 31.56 -19.43 7.13
CA TYR A 3 30.12 -19.61 7.43
C TYR A 3 29.59 -21.04 7.22
N ASN A 4 30.46 -21.99 6.86
CA ASN A 4 30.15 -23.42 6.75
C ASN A 4 28.86 -23.79 5.97
N HIS A 5 28.67 -23.25 4.76
CA HIS A 5 27.57 -23.61 3.86
C HIS A 5 28.09 -24.33 2.61
N GLU A 6 27.40 -25.38 2.19
CA GLU A 6 27.75 -26.22 1.03
C GLU A 6 27.22 -25.67 -0.30
N TRP A 7 26.10 -24.93 -0.26
CA TRP A 7 25.40 -24.43 -1.44
C TRP A 7 25.22 -22.92 -1.35
N LEU A 8 25.45 -22.23 -2.47
CA LEU A 8 25.20 -20.81 -2.62
C LEU A 8 24.20 -20.59 -3.76
N TRP A 9 23.18 -19.78 -3.51
CA TRP A 9 22.27 -19.31 -4.55
C TRP A 9 22.60 -17.87 -4.89
N THR A 10 22.68 -17.56 -6.20
CA THR A 10 22.69 -16.19 -6.71
C THR A 10 21.78 -16.13 -7.92
N GLU A 11 21.13 -14.99 -8.15
CA GLU A 11 20.23 -14.84 -9.30
C GLU A 11 20.96 -15.11 -10.62
N SER A 12 22.15 -14.56 -10.80
CA SER A 12 22.95 -14.70 -12.02
C SER A 12 23.39 -16.13 -12.33
N SER A 13 23.58 -16.98 -11.29
CA SER A 13 23.97 -18.38 -11.46
C SER A 13 22.79 -19.34 -11.51
N CYS A 14 21.71 -19.07 -10.78
CA CYS A 14 20.67 -20.05 -10.48
C CYS A 14 19.31 -19.74 -11.12
N ALA A 15 19.07 -18.51 -11.59
CA ALA A 15 17.77 -18.10 -12.15
C ALA A 15 17.70 -18.15 -13.69
N LYS A 16 18.76 -18.62 -14.38
CA LYS A 16 18.90 -18.58 -15.85
C LYS A 16 17.74 -19.25 -16.63
N HIS A 17 16.97 -20.13 -16.00
CA HIS A 17 15.87 -20.87 -16.64
C HIS A 17 14.50 -20.57 -16.03
N ILE A 18 14.40 -19.60 -15.11
CA ILE A 18 13.14 -19.20 -14.49
C ILE A 18 12.62 -17.97 -15.26
N SER A 19 11.34 -17.98 -15.65
CA SER A 19 10.75 -16.77 -16.23
C SER A 19 10.80 -15.63 -15.21
N SER A 20 11.03 -14.39 -15.63
CA SER A 20 11.10 -13.24 -14.71
C SER A 20 9.85 -13.13 -13.82
N ASN A 21 8.68 -13.46 -14.38
CA ASN A 21 7.41 -13.46 -13.66
C ASN A 21 7.35 -14.53 -12.56
N ASP A 22 7.82 -15.75 -12.84
CA ASP A 22 7.85 -16.82 -11.84
C ASP A 22 8.93 -16.56 -10.78
N LEU A 23 10.03 -15.94 -11.19
CA LEU A 23 11.11 -15.55 -10.29
C LEU A 23 10.61 -14.54 -9.25
N LEU A 24 9.91 -13.48 -9.67
CA LEU A 24 9.33 -12.49 -8.75
C LEU A 24 8.41 -13.10 -7.69
N LYS A 25 7.65 -14.14 -8.06
CA LYS A 25 6.79 -14.87 -7.13
C LYS A 25 7.56 -15.72 -6.13
N CYS A 26 8.73 -16.21 -6.51
CA CYS A 26 9.52 -17.14 -5.71
C CYS A 26 10.64 -16.45 -4.92
N ILE A 27 11.11 -15.26 -5.32
CA ILE A 27 12.24 -14.54 -4.70
C ILE A 27 12.05 -14.42 -3.19
N TYR A 28 10.87 -13.98 -2.75
CA TYR A 28 10.58 -13.82 -1.32
C TYR A 28 10.69 -15.16 -0.57
N ASP A 29 10.22 -16.26 -1.17
CA ASP A 29 10.32 -17.60 -0.56
C ASP A 29 11.74 -18.16 -0.56
N ILE A 30 12.53 -17.88 -1.59
CA ILE A 30 13.95 -18.28 -1.68
C ILE A 30 14.71 -17.62 -0.53
N TYR A 31 14.58 -16.31 -0.36
CA TYR A 31 15.21 -15.56 0.73
C TYR A 31 14.66 -15.98 2.11
N GLY A 32 13.36 -16.25 2.22
CA GLY A 32 12.76 -16.72 3.47
C GLY A 32 13.21 -18.11 3.92
N LYS A 33 13.61 -18.97 2.97
CA LYS A 33 14.13 -20.33 3.24
C LYS A 33 15.64 -20.38 3.38
N ALA A 34 16.35 -19.33 3.00
CA ALA A 34 17.80 -19.26 3.12
C ALA A 34 18.22 -19.33 4.60
N SER A 35 19.23 -20.15 4.89
CA SER A 35 19.79 -20.24 6.24
C SER A 35 20.60 -19.00 6.62
N LEU A 36 21.21 -18.34 5.62
CA LEU A 36 21.97 -17.11 5.74
C LEU A 36 21.99 -16.39 4.38
N CYS A 37 21.83 -15.07 4.39
CA CYS A 37 21.97 -14.22 3.23
C CYS A 37 23.17 -13.27 3.38
N PHE A 38 23.86 -13.03 2.28
CA PHE A 38 24.98 -12.09 2.22
C PHE A 38 24.58 -10.89 1.38
N VAL A 39 24.72 -9.69 1.94
CA VAL A 39 24.50 -8.43 1.21
C VAL A 39 25.85 -7.78 0.98
N TYR A 40 26.21 -7.61 -0.29
CA TYR A 40 27.43 -6.97 -0.72
C TYR A 40 27.15 -5.54 -1.18
N LEU A 41 27.50 -4.56 -0.33
CA LEU A 41 27.33 -3.13 -0.59
C LEU A 41 28.45 -2.64 -1.50
N SER A 42 28.33 -2.95 -2.80
CA SER A 42 29.37 -2.70 -3.82
C SER A 42 29.71 -1.22 -4.01
N ASP A 43 28.83 -0.31 -3.61
CA ASP A 43 29.00 1.13 -3.72
C ASP A 43 29.67 1.77 -2.48
N ILE A 44 29.87 1.00 -1.41
CA ILE A 44 30.41 1.47 -0.13
C ILE A 44 31.88 1.05 0.04
N GLY A 45 32.77 2.05 0.10
CA GLY A 45 34.19 1.89 0.44
C GLY A 45 34.46 1.62 1.93
N PRO A 46 35.74 1.42 2.32
CA PRO A 46 36.13 1.03 3.68
C PRO A 46 35.64 2.00 4.77
N ASP A 47 35.82 3.31 4.56
CA ASP A 47 35.54 4.35 5.56
C ASP A 47 34.23 5.11 5.31
N GLN A 48 33.42 4.65 4.34
CA GLN A 48 32.16 5.30 4.01
C GLN A 48 31.03 4.86 4.94
N ASP A 49 30.01 5.69 5.11
CA ASP A 49 28.82 5.29 5.84
C ASP A 49 28.03 4.26 5.02
N TRP A 50 27.88 3.04 5.54
CA TRP A 50 27.17 1.96 4.84
C TRP A 50 25.69 2.27 4.62
N LYS A 51 25.10 3.13 5.46
CA LYS A 51 23.70 3.57 5.35
C LYS A 51 23.43 4.37 4.07
N LYS A 52 24.47 4.87 3.41
CA LYS A 52 24.38 5.60 2.13
C LYS A 52 24.34 4.69 0.92
N SER A 53 24.31 3.37 1.11
CA SER A 53 24.31 2.44 -0.02
C SER A 53 23.03 2.55 -0.84
N VAL A 54 23.17 2.54 -2.16
CA VAL A 54 22.04 2.44 -3.10
C VAL A 54 21.24 1.15 -2.92
N TRP A 55 21.79 0.13 -2.25
CA TRP A 55 21.05 -1.09 -1.93
C TRP A 55 19.78 -0.79 -1.12
N PHE A 56 19.77 0.22 -0.24
CA PHE A 56 18.59 0.59 0.54
C PHE A 56 17.52 1.33 -0.27
N THR A 57 17.86 1.86 -1.45
CA THR A 57 16.93 2.58 -2.33
C THR A 57 16.46 1.74 -3.52
N GLN A 58 17.03 0.56 -3.73
CA GLN A 58 16.61 -0.36 -4.80
C GLN A 58 15.34 -1.13 -4.40
N THR A 59 14.39 -1.26 -5.34
CA THR A 59 13.12 -1.97 -5.11
C THR A 59 13.32 -3.48 -4.93
N HIS A 60 14.14 -4.10 -5.77
CA HIS A 60 14.37 -5.55 -5.76
C HIS A 60 15.05 -6.07 -4.48
N THR A 61 15.69 -5.20 -3.70
CA THR A 61 16.36 -5.60 -2.45
C THR A 61 15.40 -5.65 -1.25
N LEU A 62 14.16 -5.15 -1.41
CA LEU A 62 13.15 -5.15 -0.34
C LEU A 62 12.74 -6.57 0.07
N PRO A 63 12.35 -7.47 -0.86
CA PRO A 63 12.12 -8.87 -0.53
C PRO A 63 13.30 -9.53 0.19
N GLU A 64 14.53 -9.21 -0.21
CA GLU A 64 15.75 -9.78 0.38
C GLU A 64 15.86 -9.40 1.86
N LEU A 65 15.64 -8.11 2.17
CA LEU A 65 15.67 -7.60 3.54
C LEU A 65 14.56 -8.19 4.41
N VAL A 66 13.34 -8.21 3.87
CA VAL A 66 12.13 -8.53 4.64
C VAL A 66 12.02 -10.04 4.87
N ALA A 67 12.24 -10.85 3.85
CA ALA A 67 12.06 -12.30 3.94
C ALA A 67 13.17 -12.99 4.75
N SER A 68 14.42 -12.52 4.62
CA SER A 68 15.57 -13.20 5.20
C SER A 68 15.62 -13.05 6.71
N LYS A 69 15.70 -14.17 7.43
CA LYS A 69 15.86 -14.17 8.89
C LYS A 69 17.26 -13.73 9.33
N LYS A 70 18.30 -14.14 8.59
CA LYS A 70 19.70 -13.82 8.89
C LYS A 70 20.38 -13.19 7.68
N ILE A 71 20.97 -12.01 7.87
CA ILE A 71 21.76 -11.32 6.85
C ILE A 71 23.10 -10.91 7.46
N VAL A 72 24.19 -11.01 6.69
CA VAL A 72 25.46 -10.32 6.99
C VAL A 72 25.77 -9.34 5.87
N PHE A 73 26.04 -8.09 6.25
CA PHE A 73 26.37 -7.01 5.34
C PHE A 73 27.88 -6.86 5.20
N PHE A 74 28.35 -6.70 3.98
CA PHE A 74 29.76 -6.49 3.63
C PHE A 74 29.93 -5.24 2.79
N ARG A 75 31.04 -4.54 2.99
CA ARG A 75 31.49 -3.42 2.15
C ARG A 75 32.11 -3.94 0.84
N ARG A 76 32.42 -3.04 -0.09
CA ARG A 76 33.12 -3.36 -1.35
C ARG A 76 34.43 -4.15 -1.15
N ASN A 77 35.15 -3.90 -0.06
CA ASN A 77 36.40 -4.59 0.26
C ASN A 77 36.21 -5.88 1.07
N TRP A 78 34.98 -6.42 1.13
CA TRP A 78 34.59 -7.59 1.93
C TRP A 78 34.80 -7.44 3.44
N THR A 79 35.00 -6.22 3.94
CA THR A 79 34.96 -5.98 5.39
C THR A 79 33.52 -6.08 5.87
N LYS A 80 33.29 -6.88 6.93
CA LYS A 80 32.00 -7.04 7.57
C LYS A 80 31.53 -5.71 8.17
N VAL A 81 30.31 -5.31 7.83
CA VAL A 81 29.61 -4.18 8.46
C VAL A 81 28.94 -4.63 9.75
N GLY A 82 28.22 -5.76 9.68
CA GLY A 82 27.44 -6.30 10.80
C GLY A 82 26.40 -7.31 10.30
N SER A 83 25.76 -8.02 11.23
CA SER A 83 24.57 -8.82 10.91
C SER A 83 23.29 -7.98 10.97
N LYS A 84 22.19 -8.49 10.40
CA LYS A 84 20.86 -7.88 10.52
C LYS A 84 20.46 -7.65 11.98
N ASP A 85 20.83 -8.57 12.86
CA ASP A 85 20.54 -8.48 14.29
C ASP A 85 21.37 -7.38 14.96
N ASP A 86 22.67 -7.30 14.63
CA ASP A 86 23.58 -6.26 15.15
C ASP A 86 23.12 -4.85 14.73
N LEU A 87 22.60 -4.72 13.50
CA LEU A 87 22.24 -3.45 12.86
C LEU A 87 20.73 -3.15 12.95
N CYS A 88 19.97 -3.88 13.77
CA CYS A 88 18.51 -3.84 13.73
C CYS A 88 17.94 -2.44 14.03
N GLU A 89 18.57 -1.67 14.93
CA GLU A 89 18.14 -0.31 15.26
C GLU A 89 18.31 0.62 14.06
N GLU A 90 19.50 0.62 13.47
CA GLU A 90 19.85 1.44 12.32
C GLU A 90 19.03 1.06 11.09
N LEU A 91 18.84 -0.24 10.83
CA LEU A 91 18.01 -0.75 9.74
C LEU A 91 16.56 -0.30 9.89
N SER A 92 16.01 -0.35 11.11
CA SER A 92 14.63 0.08 11.37
C SER A 92 14.45 1.56 11.08
N ARG A 93 15.41 2.41 11.48
CA ARG A 93 15.38 3.84 11.17
C ARG A 93 15.57 4.14 9.68
N LEU A 94 16.42 3.37 9.01
CA LEU A 94 16.75 3.59 7.60
C LEU A 94 15.64 3.14 6.66
N THR A 95 14.92 2.08 7.02
CA THR A 95 13.95 1.42 6.13
C THR A 95 12.50 1.57 6.57
N PHE A 96 12.27 2.16 7.75
CA PHE A 96 10.96 2.30 8.39
C PHE A 96 10.27 0.96 8.70
N ILE A 97 11.01 -0.15 8.65
CA ILE A 97 10.52 -1.47 9.02
C ILE A 97 10.70 -1.67 10.52
N ASP A 98 9.65 -2.10 11.20
CA ASP A 98 9.67 -2.35 12.64
C ASP A 98 10.77 -3.37 13.02
N LYS A 99 11.47 -3.12 14.13
CA LYS A 99 12.51 -4.03 14.66
C LYS A 99 11.99 -5.45 14.87
N THR A 100 10.72 -5.58 15.27
CA THR A 100 10.06 -6.88 15.47
C THR A 100 9.96 -7.66 14.16
N VAL A 101 9.67 -6.99 13.04
CA VAL A 101 9.62 -7.56 11.69
C VAL A 101 11.03 -7.88 11.18
N LEU A 102 12.00 -6.99 11.42
CA LEU A 102 13.39 -7.24 11.00
C LEU A 102 13.98 -8.48 11.68
N LYS A 103 13.68 -8.70 12.97
CA LYS A 103 14.12 -9.87 13.75
C LYS A 103 13.32 -11.13 13.44
N ASP A 104 12.04 -10.99 13.13
CA ASP A 104 11.14 -12.11 12.83
C ASP A 104 10.30 -11.82 11.58
N PRO A 105 10.74 -12.30 10.40
CA PRO A 105 9.97 -12.22 9.15
C PRO A 105 8.57 -12.85 9.24
N GLY A 106 8.32 -13.72 10.23
CA GLY A 106 6.99 -14.25 10.51
C GLY A 106 5.96 -13.19 10.91
N LYS A 107 6.40 -12.01 11.34
CA LYS A 107 5.53 -10.88 11.72
C LYS A 107 5.04 -10.06 10.54
N VAL A 108 5.58 -10.25 9.34
CA VAL A 108 5.20 -9.45 8.16
C VAL A 108 3.69 -9.44 7.93
N GLN A 109 3.04 -10.60 8.01
CA GLN A 109 1.61 -10.74 7.74
C GLN A 109 0.71 -10.20 8.86
N SER A 110 1.29 -9.84 10.02
CA SER A 110 0.55 -9.18 11.12
C SER A 110 0.54 -7.66 10.98
N CYS A 111 1.32 -7.10 10.06
CA CYS A 111 1.33 -5.68 9.76
C CYS A 111 0.19 -5.32 8.81
N SER A 112 -0.37 -4.12 9.01
CA SER A 112 -1.39 -3.55 8.12
C SER A 112 -0.88 -3.46 6.67
N VAL A 113 -1.82 -3.42 5.73
CA VAL A 113 -1.52 -3.23 4.31
C VAL A 113 -0.75 -1.93 4.08
N ALA A 114 -1.19 -0.82 4.67
CA ALA A 114 -0.51 0.47 4.54
C ALA A 114 0.93 0.44 5.09
N LYS A 115 1.14 -0.21 6.25
CA LYS A 115 2.48 -0.36 6.83
C LYS A 115 3.39 -1.15 5.89
N ARG A 116 2.92 -2.28 5.35
CA ARG A 116 3.70 -3.07 4.39
C ARG A 116 3.99 -2.31 3.10
N MET A 117 3.04 -1.52 2.61
CA MET A 117 3.25 -0.63 1.44
C MET A 117 4.34 0.40 1.69
N SER A 118 4.37 1.00 2.89
CA SER A 118 5.37 2.01 3.25
C SER A 118 6.81 1.51 3.14
N TRP A 119 7.06 0.20 3.24
CA TRP A 119 8.43 -0.35 3.14
C TRP A 119 9.07 -0.19 1.75
N ALA A 120 8.24 0.06 0.72
CA ALA A 120 8.67 0.38 -0.63
C ALA A 120 8.67 1.89 -0.93
N SER A 121 8.21 2.75 -0.01
CA SER A 121 7.98 4.17 -0.31
C SER A 121 9.26 4.96 -0.57
N GLU A 122 10.39 4.59 0.05
CA GLU A 122 11.68 5.27 -0.12
C GLU A 122 12.62 4.51 -1.08
N ARG A 123 12.09 3.51 -1.79
CA ARG A 123 12.87 2.66 -2.69
C ARG A 123 12.78 3.15 -4.12
N HIS A 124 13.38 4.30 -4.35
CA HIS A 124 13.48 4.92 -5.66
C HIS A 124 14.96 5.05 -6.04
N PRO A 125 15.51 4.14 -6.86
CA PRO A 125 16.91 4.22 -7.24
C PRO A 125 17.12 5.47 -8.12
N PRO A 126 18.20 6.25 -7.91
CA PRO A 126 18.49 7.43 -8.72
C PRO A 126 18.67 7.04 -10.20
N VAL A 127 18.00 7.79 -11.08
CA VAL A 127 18.10 7.63 -12.54
C VAL A 127 19.33 8.41 -13.04
N ASN A 128 20.25 7.72 -13.71
CA ASN A 128 21.38 8.31 -14.41
C ASN A 128 20.92 9.01 -15.71
N GLY A 129 20.30 10.17 -15.57
CA GLY A 129 20.11 11.17 -16.63
C GLY A 129 19.04 10.85 -17.68
N HIS A 130 18.90 9.62 -18.18
CA HIS A 130 17.97 9.30 -19.28
C HIS A 130 17.36 7.91 -19.15
N ARG A 131 16.19 7.83 -18.51
CA ARG A 131 15.02 6.96 -18.80
C ARG A 131 14.02 7.10 -17.63
N GLU A 132 12.75 7.16 -17.96
CA GLU A 132 11.66 7.63 -17.11
C GLU A 132 11.67 7.05 -15.67
N PRO A 133 11.35 7.88 -14.65
CA PRO A 133 11.24 7.42 -13.28
C PRO A 133 10.02 6.49 -13.15
N VAL A 134 10.10 5.62 -12.15
CA VAL A 134 8.98 4.80 -11.64
C VAL A 134 8.72 3.50 -12.41
N THR A 135 9.66 2.55 -12.26
CA THR A 135 9.56 1.19 -12.80
C THR A 135 8.47 0.40 -12.07
N GLU A 136 7.73 -0.42 -12.81
CA GLU A 136 6.70 -1.33 -12.27
C GLU A 136 7.25 -2.28 -11.19
N GLU A 137 8.58 -2.39 -11.10
CA GLU A 137 9.33 -3.05 -10.03
C GLU A 137 8.97 -2.50 -8.63
N CYS A 138 8.57 -1.24 -8.49
CA CYS A 138 8.08 -0.70 -7.21
C CYS A 138 6.83 -1.45 -6.74
N ALA A 139 5.93 -1.81 -7.68
CA ALA A 139 4.78 -2.66 -7.39
C ALA A 139 5.24 -4.12 -7.24
N TYR A 140 6.03 -4.65 -8.17
CA TYR A 140 6.33 -6.08 -8.22
C TYR A 140 7.24 -6.58 -7.10
N CYS A 141 8.05 -5.71 -6.48
CA CYS A 141 8.81 -6.07 -5.29
C CYS A 141 7.92 -6.41 -4.08
N LEU A 142 6.62 -6.05 -4.11
CA LEU A 142 5.68 -6.28 -3.03
C LEU A 142 4.89 -7.59 -3.16
N ILE A 143 4.92 -8.27 -4.31
CA ILE A 143 4.15 -9.49 -4.59
C ILE A 143 4.35 -10.54 -3.49
N GLY A 144 5.61 -10.84 -3.15
CA GLY A 144 5.95 -11.82 -2.12
C GLY A 144 5.62 -11.36 -0.69
N ILE A 145 5.73 -10.05 -0.42
CA ILE A 145 5.40 -9.45 0.89
C ILE A 145 3.90 -9.57 1.18
N PHE A 146 3.07 -9.39 0.15
CA PHE A 146 1.62 -9.53 0.24
C PHE A 146 1.12 -10.94 -0.03
N ARG A 147 1.99 -11.92 -0.28
CA ARG A 147 1.57 -13.31 -0.58
C ARG A 147 0.53 -13.39 -1.70
N VAL A 148 0.63 -12.48 -2.67
CA VAL A 148 -0.30 -12.37 -3.80
C VAL A 148 -0.45 -13.72 -4.49
N SER A 149 -1.67 -14.01 -4.97
CA SER A 149 -2.01 -15.28 -5.60
C SER A 149 -0.99 -15.69 -6.66
N LYS A 150 -0.72 -17.00 -6.74
CA LYS A 150 0.12 -17.57 -7.80
C LYS A 150 -0.44 -17.33 -9.20
N SER A 151 -1.74 -17.06 -9.33
CA SER A 151 -2.39 -16.72 -10.61
C SER A 151 -2.12 -15.29 -11.10
N PHE A 152 -1.65 -14.39 -10.22
CA PHE A 152 -1.28 -13.03 -10.62
C PHE A 152 -0.09 -13.07 -11.58
N VAL A 153 -0.14 -12.31 -12.68
CA VAL A 153 0.96 -12.26 -13.65
C VAL A 153 1.43 -10.81 -13.80
N PRO A 154 2.65 -10.47 -13.34
CA PRO A 154 3.25 -9.16 -13.55
C PRO A 154 3.34 -8.84 -15.05
N ARG A 155 2.94 -7.62 -15.42
CA ARG A 155 2.99 -7.11 -16.79
C ARG A 155 3.93 -5.92 -16.88
N TYR A 156 4.95 -6.00 -17.72
CA TYR A 156 5.85 -4.88 -17.98
C TYR A 156 5.36 -4.05 -19.17
N GLY A 157 5.59 -2.74 -19.13
CA GLY A 157 5.15 -1.77 -20.15
C GLY A 157 3.74 -1.20 -19.96
N VAL A 158 3.09 -1.45 -18.82
CA VAL A 158 1.79 -0.87 -18.43
C VAL A 158 1.94 0.42 -17.61
N GLY A 159 3.12 0.67 -17.05
CA GLY A 159 3.42 1.80 -16.16
C GLY A 159 3.08 1.51 -14.69
N LEU A 160 3.66 2.28 -13.76
CA LEU A 160 3.52 1.97 -12.34
C LEU A 160 2.06 2.06 -11.85
N ALA A 161 1.32 3.09 -12.23
CA ALA A 161 -0.06 3.27 -11.75
C ALA A 161 -0.92 2.04 -12.07
N GLU A 162 -0.83 1.52 -13.30
CA GLU A 162 -1.55 0.32 -13.73
C GLU A 162 -1.04 -0.95 -13.05
N ALA A 163 0.29 -1.09 -12.85
CA ALA A 163 0.85 -2.21 -12.07
C ALA A 163 0.39 -2.17 -10.60
N MET A 164 0.30 -0.98 -9.99
CA MET A 164 -0.18 -0.76 -8.63
C MET A 164 -1.68 -1.02 -8.50
N LEU A 165 -2.48 -0.69 -9.52
CA LEU A 165 -3.91 -1.00 -9.55
C LEU A 165 -4.12 -2.52 -9.49
N GLN A 166 -3.47 -3.25 -10.39
CA GLN A 166 -3.57 -4.72 -10.44
C GLN A 166 -3.08 -5.38 -9.14
N LEU A 167 -1.97 -4.88 -8.58
CA LEU A 167 -1.46 -5.36 -7.30
C LEU A 167 -2.46 -5.11 -6.15
N GLN A 168 -3.02 -3.90 -6.06
CA GLN A 168 -3.98 -3.56 -5.00
C GLN A 168 -5.25 -4.39 -5.10
N HIS A 169 -5.73 -4.75 -6.29
CA HIS A 169 -6.85 -5.68 -6.44
C HIS A 169 -6.56 -7.07 -5.84
N GLU A 170 -5.36 -7.62 -6.05
CA GLU A 170 -4.97 -8.86 -5.40
C GLU A 170 -4.86 -8.72 -3.87
N ILE A 171 -4.36 -7.59 -3.40
CA ILE A 171 -4.25 -7.30 -1.96
C ILE A 171 -5.63 -7.16 -1.33
N MET A 172 -6.60 -6.54 -2.00
CA MET A 172 -7.98 -6.45 -1.55
C MET A 172 -8.63 -7.84 -1.43
N ARG A 173 -8.26 -8.80 -2.27
CA ARG A 173 -8.72 -10.20 -2.16
C ARG A 173 -8.07 -10.93 -0.98
N GLU A 174 -6.77 -10.75 -0.79
CA GLU A 174 -6.01 -11.46 0.23
C GLU A 174 -6.22 -10.88 1.63
N TYR A 175 -6.46 -9.57 1.74
CA TYR A 175 -6.65 -8.84 3.00
C TYR A 175 -7.97 -8.05 3.01
N PRO A 176 -9.13 -8.71 2.86
CA PRO A 176 -10.41 -8.03 2.70
C PRO A 176 -10.82 -7.20 3.93
N LYS A 177 -10.28 -7.51 5.10
CA LYS A 177 -10.58 -6.80 6.37
C LYS A 177 -9.63 -5.63 6.66
N ASP A 178 -8.75 -5.28 5.75
CA ASP A 178 -7.75 -4.23 5.97
C ASP A 178 -8.02 -3.02 5.07
N LEU A 179 -8.79 -2.05 5.58
CA LEU A 179 -9.09 -0.82 4.85
C LEU A 179 -7.92 0.16 4.83
N SER A 180 -6.78 -0.14 5.47
CA SER A 180 -5.59 0.73 5.41
C SER A 180 -5.02 0.85 3.99
N ILE A 181 -5.43 -0.02 3.06
CA ILE A 181 -5.13 0.16 1.63
C ILE A 181 -5.58 1.54 1.09
N PHE A 182 -6.55 2.20 1.72
CA PHE A 182 -7.04 3.53 1.37
C PHE A 182 -6.36 4.68 2.15
N GLU A 183 -5.37 4.41 2.99
CA GLU A 183 -4.71 5.37 3.90
C GLU A 183 -3.51 6.12 3.28
N TRP A 184 -3.44 6.20 1.96
CA TRP A 184 -2.33 6.88 1.28
C TRP A 184 -2.51 8.41 1.20
N LYS A 185 -1.44 9.17 0.92
CA LYS A 185 -1.47 10.61 0.61
C LYS A 185 -0.78 10.92 -0.72
N HIS A 186 -1.19 11.97 -1.40
CA HIS A 186 -0.56 12.47 -2.61
C HIS A 186 -0.07 13.90 -2.37
N THR A 187 1.21 14.02 -2.02
CA THR A 187 1.85 15.31 -1.68
C THR A 187 2.79 15.83 -2.76
N ASP A 188 3.12 15.00 -3.74
CA ASP A 188 4.05 15.34 -4.82
C ASP A 188 3.32 15.34 -6.17
N PRO A 189 3.14 16.49 -6.82
CA PRO A 189 2.48 16.60 -8.12
C PRO A 189 3.21 15.90 -9.26
N SER A 190 4.46 15.49 -9.08
CA SER A 190 5.28 14.79 -10.09
C SER A 190 5.11 13.27 -10.08
N GLU A 191 4.43 12.72 -9.07
CA GLU A 191 4.15 11.29 -8.97
C GLU A 191 3.11 10.82 -10.00
N PRO A 192 3.11 9.51 -10.36
CA PRO A 192 2.07 8.93 -11.20
C PRO A 192 0.66 9.26 -10.69
N LEU A 193 -0.27 9.41 -11.63
CA LEU A 193 -1.68 9.67 -11.32
C LEU A 193 -2.21 8.61 -10.33
N THR A 194 -3.07 9.05 -9.42
CA THR A 194 -3.80 8.19 -8.50
C THR A 194 -4.75 7.26 -9.27
N ASN A 195 -5.01 6.06 -8.77
CA ASN A 195 -6.05 5.18 -9.28
C ASN A 195 -7.39 5.48 -8.57
N ASP A 196 -7.82 6.74 -8.66
CA ASP A 196 -8.99 7.29 -7.97
C ASP A 196 -8.92 7.15 -6.43
N VAL A 197 -9.57 6.13 -5.86
CA VAL A 197 -9.52 5.84 -4.41
C VAL A 197 -8.29 5.01 -4.02
N LEU A 198 -7.63 4.35 -4.98
CA LEU A 198 -6.43 3.55 -4.80
C LEU A 198 -5.17 4.35 -5.16
N ALA A 199 -4.02 3.94 -4.59
CA ALA A 199 -2.75 4.60 -4.86
C ALA A 199 -2.24 4.26 -6.27
N GLY A 200 -1.51 5.20 -6.89
CA GLY A 200 -0.71 4.98 -8.10
C GLY A 200 0.75 4.59 -7.82
N SER A 201 1.22 4.73 -6.56
CA SER A 201 2.60 4.48 -6.17
C SER A 201 2.74 4.09 -4.69
N PRO A 202 3.69 3.20 -4.30
CA PRO A 202 4.01 2.95 -2.90
C PRO A 202 4.51 4.20 -2.15
N PHE A 203 5.08 5.19 -2.85
CA PHE A 203 5.51 6.48 -2.26
C PHE A 203 4.39 7.16 -1.47
N GLN A 204 3.15 7.01 -1.94
CA GLN A 204 1.96 7.58 -1.32
C GLN A 204 1.67 7.00 0.08
N PHE A 205 2.34 5.90 0.46
CA PHE A 205 2.27 5.30 1.79
C PHE A 205 3.44 5.65 2.69
N ARG A 206 4.32 6.61 2.34
CA ARG A 206 5.53 6.95 3.14
C ARG A 206 5.26 7.28 4.61
N ASP A 207 4.09 7.83 4.92
CA ASP A 207 3.70 8.18 6.29
C ASP A 207 3.00 7.02 7.02
N CYS A 208 2.88 5.84 6.41
CA CYS A 208 2.07 4.74 6.92
C CYS A 208 2.83 3.73 7.79
N ALA A 209 4.11 3.99 8.12
CA ALA A 209 4.97 3.07 8.86
C ALA A 209 4.42 2.67 10.25
N ASN A 210 3.53 3.47 10.84
CA ASN A 210 2.92 3.22 12.15
C ASN A 210 1.43 2.84 12.09
N VAL A 211 0.87 2.67 10.89
CA VAL A 211 -0.54 2.35 10.72
C VAL A 211 -0.87 0.97 11.29
N THR A 212 -1.94 0.92 12.08
CA THR A 212 -2.49 -0.27 12.70
C THR A 212 -3.97 -0.40 12.36
N THR A 213 -4.44 -1.63 12.21
CA THR A 213 -5.85 -1.93 11.93
C THR A 213 -6.63 -2.29 13.19
N LEU A 214 -7.96 -2.22 13.07
CA LEU A 214 -8.95 -2.57 14.07
C LEU A 214 -9.99 -3.45 13.39
N ASP A 215 -10.42 -4.51 14.06
CA ASP A 215 -11.58 -5.27 13.57
C ASP A 215 -12.86 -4.57 14.01
N ASP A 216 -13.55 -3.94 13.07
CA ASP A 216 -14.85 -3.31 13.25
C ASP A 216 -15.95 -3.95 12.40
N GLY A 217 -15.65 -5.12 11.79
CA GLY A 217 -16.53 -5.82 10.88
C GLY A 217 -16.57 -5.28 9.44
N SER A 218 -15.82 -4.22 9.13
CA SER A 218 -15.67 -3.74 7.76
C SER A 218 -14.93 -4.75 6.89
N GLU A 219 -15.42 -4.93 5.66
CA GLU A 219 -14.89 -5.94 4.74
C GLU A 219 -15.04 -5.49 3.29
N ILE A 220 -13.97 -5.69 2.53
CA ILE A 220 -13.91 -5.55 1.08
C ILE A 220 -14.40 -6.86 0.46
N LYS A 221 -15.48 -6.80 -0.31
CA LYS A 221 -16.12 -7.96 -0.92
C LYS A 221 -15.91 -7.93 -2.42
N GLY A 222 -15.44 -9.03 -3.00
CA GLY A 222 -15.39 -9.19 -4.44
C GLY A 222 -16.78 -9.38 -5.04
N VAL A 223 -16.97 -8.95 -6.29
CA VAL A 223 -18.18 -9.23 -7.05
C VAL A 223 -18.06 -10.59 -7.73
N THR A 224 -18.94 -11.54 -7.37
CA THR A 224 -18.86 -12.96 -7.78
C THR A 224 -18.66 -13.18 -9.27
N ASP A 225 -19.30 -12.36 -10.12
CA ASP A 225 -19.31 -12.52 -11.58
C ASP A 225 -18.43 -11.50 -12.33
N ARG A 226 -17.77 -10.58 -11.61
CA ARG A 226 -16.98 -9.50 -12.20
C ARG A 226 -15.60 -9.46 -11.57
N GLN A 227 -14.62 -9.97 -12.31
CA GLN A 227 -13.23 -9.97 -11.86
C GLN A 227 -12.74 -8.54 -11.69
N ASP A 228 -11.96 -8.32 -10.63
CA ASP A 228 -11.37 -7.02 -10.28
C ASP A 228 -12.39 -5.93 -9.94
N GLU A 229 -13.61 -6.32 -9.57
CA GLU A 229 -14.60 -5.40 -9.00
C GLU A 229 -14.89 -5.75 -7.54
N PHE A 230 -14.99 -4.70 -6.73
CA PHE A 230 -15.14 -4.81 -5.28
C PHE A 230 -16.22 -3.87 -4.79
N TYR A 231 -16.81 -4.21 -3.65
CA TYR A 231 -17.64 -3.29 -2.90
C TYR A 231 -17.39 -3.37 -1.40
N ILE A 232 -17.64 -2.25 -0.73
CA ILE A 232 -17.54 -2.11 0.73
C ILE A 232 -18.85 -1.53 1.24
N ASP A 233 -19.55 -2.30 2.06
CA ASP A 233 -20.69 -1.79 2.84
C ASP A 233 -20.13 -1.00 4.04
N ALA A 234 -20.44 0.29 4.14
CA ALA A 234 -19.89 1.14 5.19
C ALA A 234 -20.87 2.20 5.69
N GLN A 235 -20.45 2.88 6.75
CA GLN A 235 -21.15 4.02 7.31
C GLN A 235 -20.37 5.31 7.01
N PHE A 236 -21.03 6.27 6.39
CA PHE A 236 -20.44 7.51 5.92
C PHE A 236 -20.91 8.70 6.74
N ILE A 237 -20.01 9.64 6.97
CA ILE A 237 -20.27 10.91 7.66
C ILE A 237 -20.76 11.91 6.60
N PRO A 238 -22.00 12.41 6.70
CA PRO A 238 -22.48 13.45 5.79
C PRO A 238 -21.66 14.74 5.97
N GLU A 239 -21.15 15.28 4.88
CA GLU A 239 -20.44 16.57 4.82
C GLU A 239 -21.19 17.52 3.90
N SER A 240 -20.96 18.83 3.99
CA SER A 240 -21.68 19.79 3.13
C SER A 240 -21.44 19.55 1.63
N GLY A 241 -22.50 19.73 0.84
CA GLY A 241 -22.46 19.64 -0.62
C GLY A 241 -22.39 18.19 -1.12
N LEU A 242 -21.40 17.91 -1.99
CA LEU A 242 -21.24 16.58 -2.61
C LEU A 242 -20.22 15.69 -1.87
N ARG A 243 -19.69 16.16 -0.73
CA ARG A 243 -18.65 15.46 0.01
C ARG A 243 -19.26 14.45 1.00
N ILE A 244 -18.54 13.37 1.23
CA ILE A 244 -18.81 12.39 2.29
C ILE A 244 -17.49 12.02 2.97
N GLY A 245 -17.53 11.89 4.30
CA GLY A 245 -16.43 11.34 5.08
C GLY A 245 -16.56 9.82 5.21
N TRP A 246 -15.45 9.11 5.07
CA TRP A 246 -15.36 7.67 5.26
C TRP A 246 -14.28 7.36 6.30
N ALA A 247 -14.73 6.91 7.48
CA ALA A 247 -13.83 6.42 8.51
C ALA A 247 -13.40 4.99 8.16
N LEU A 248 -12.09 4.78 8.07
CA LEU A 248 -11.47 3.48 7.83
C LEU A 248 -11.28 2.73 9.14
N ASN A 249 -11.05 1.42 9.07
CA ASN A 249 -10.80 0.56 10.23
C ASN A 249 -9.32 0.56 10.65
N CYS A 250 -8.62 1.67 10.44
CA CYS A 250 -7.21 1.82 10.73
C CYS A 250 -6.93 3.15 11.42
N TRP A 251 -5.76 3.25 12.04
CA TRP A 251 -5.30 4.43 12.76
C TRP A 251 -3.78 4.41 12.88
N HIS A 252 -3.20 5.59 13.12
CA HIS A 252 -1.83 5.74 13.62
C HIS A 252 -1.82 6.86 14.65
N ASP A 253 -0.77 6.90 15.49
CA ASP A 253 -0.60 7.97 16.48
C ASP A 253 -0.59 9.32 15.75
N HIS A 254 -1.65 10.10 15.94
CA HIS A 254 -1.74 11.49 15.50
C HIS A 254 -1.52 12.41 16.71
N PRO A 255 -0.70 13.47 16.63
CA PRO A 255 -0.36 14.33 17.77
C PRO A 255 -1.57 14.88 18.53
N TYR A 256 -2.71 15.02 17.84
CA TYR A 256 -3.95 15.59 18.38
C TYR A 256 -5.05 14.54 18.63
N SER A 257 -4.90 13.31 18.15
CA SER A 257 -5.85 12.20 18.37
C SER A 257 -5.11 10.87 18.28
N PRO A 258 -4.45 10.43 19.36
CA PRO A 258 -3.60 9.24 19.33
C PRO A 258 -4.39 7.96 19.06
N THR A 259 -5.72 7.96 19.25
CA THR A 259 -6.58 6.78 19.05
C THR A 259 -7.63 6.94 17.96
N GLY A 260 -7.61 8.04 17.22
CA GLY A 260 -8.62 8.35 16.20
C GLY A 260 -8.54 7.42 15.00
N ASN A 261 -9.69 7.04 14.45
CA ASN A 261 -9.74 6.33 13.17
C ASN A 261 -9.34 7.27 12.04
N THR A 262 -8.66 6.72 11.05
CA THR A 262 -8.34 7.41 9.82
C THR A 262 -9.62 7.81 9.08
N LEU A 263 -9.73 9.08 8.69
CA LEU A 263 -10.87 9.65 7.98
C LEU A 263 -10.41 10.16 6.61
N ILE A 264 -10.94 9.55 5.55
CA ILE A 264 -10.77 10.01 4.18
C ILE A 264 -12.06 10.66 3.68
N TYR A 265 -11.94 11.45 2.63
CA TYR A 265 -13.10 12.12 2.04
C TYR A 265 -13.25 11.75 0.58
N LEU A 266 -14.51 11.57 0.17
CA LEU A 266 -14.90 11.36 -1.21
C LEU A 266 -15.83 12.51 -1.63
N THR A 267 -15.71 12.96 -2.88
CA THR A 267 -16.62 13.93 -3.48
C THR A 267 -17.34 13.26 -4.64
N LYS A 268 -18.67 13.28 -4.58
CA LYS A 268 -19.54 12.77 -5.65
C LYS A 268 -19.51 13.72 -6.85
N GLU A 269 -19.59 13.18 -8.05
CA GLU A 269 -19.81 13.99 -9.24
C GLU A 269 -21.20 14.66 -9.20
N PRO A 270 -21.35 15.87 -9.79
CA PRO A 270 -22.64 16.51 -9.90
C PRO A 270 -23.63 15.66 -10.71
N PRO A 271 -24.94 15.75 -10.44
CA PRO A 271 -25.95 15.15 -11.32
C PRO A 271 -25.81 15.75 -12.72
N GLU A 272 -25.61 14.92 -13.74
CA GLU A 272 -25.51 15.39 -15.13
C GLU A 272 -26.76 16.19 -15.53
N SER A 273 -26.59 17.41 -16.03
CA SER A 273 -27.71 18.31 -16.38
C SER A 273 -28.41 17.98 -17.69
N HIS A 274 -27.90 17.05 -18.51
CA HIS A 274 -28.58 16.57 -19.71
C HIS A 274 -28.20 15.12 -20.02
N LYS A 275 -29.21 14.30 -20.30
CA LYS A 275 -29.15 12.88 -20.71
C LYS A 275 -27.94 12.60 -21.63
N SER A 276 -26.85 12.09 -21.07
CA SER A 276 -25.91 11.26 -21.81
C SER A 276 -26.29 9.81 -21.61
N THR A 277 -26.32 9.08 -22.71
CA THR A 277 -26.79 7.72 -22.85
C THR A 277 -25.96 6.74 -22.02
N LYS A 278 -26.61 6.09 -21.06
CA LYS A 278 -26.39 4.69 -20.60
C LYS A 278 -24.95 4.15 -20.80
N THR A 279 -24.17 4.13 -19.72
CA THR A 279 -23.54 2.86 -19.31
C THR A 279 -24.60 2.11 -18.48
N PRO A 280 -25.34 1.16 -19.08
CA PRO A 280 -26.36 0.46 -18.32
C PRO A 280 -25.67 -0.40 -17.25
N ASN A 281 -26.08 -0.25 -15.99
CA ASN A 281 -25.73 -1.09 -14.83
C ASN A 281 -24.57 -0.65 -13.89
N LEU A 282 -24.14 0.61 -13.87
CA LEU A 282 -23.21 1.06 -12.82
C LEU A 282 -23.95 1.38 -11.50
N PRO A 283 -23.50 0.83 -10.35
CA PRO A 283 -24.20 0.98 -9.08
C PRO A 283 -23.83 2.31 -8.39
N GLY A 284 -24.63 3.35 -8.63
CA GLY A 284 -24.53 4.62 -7.90
C GLY A 284 -23.79 5.74 -8.63
N VAL A 285 -23.51 6.84 -7.91
CA VAL A 285 -22.92 8.07 -8.44
C VAL A 285 -21.40 7.96 -8.36
N LYS A 286 -20.70 8.29 -9.46
CA LYS A 286 -19.24 8.34 -9.49
C LYS A 286 -18.72 9.30 -8.42
N CYS A 287 -17.66 8.93 -7.74
CA CYS A 287 -17.05 9.75 -6.69
C CYS A 287 -15.54 9.59 -6.67
N HIS A 288 -14.87 10.63 -6.21
CA HIS A 288 -13.41 10.69 -6.21
C HIS A 288 -12.86 11.00 -4.84
N ARG A 289 -11.68 10.46 -4.52
CA ARG A 289 -10.99 10.84 -3.28
C ARG A 289 -10.58 12.30 -3.34
N THR A 290 -10.92 13.06 -2.31
CA THR A 290 -10.56 14.48 -2.19
C THR A 290 -9.75 14.76 -0.94
N ASN A 291 -9.09 15.91 -0.92
CA ASN A 291 -8.08 16.25 0.10
C ASN A 291 -6.93 15.23 0.15
N ILE A 292 -6.54 14.67 -1.00
CA ILE A 292 -5.57 13.58 -1.10
C ILE A 292 -4.19 13.92 -0.54
N SER A 293 -3.83 15.20 -0.39
CA SER A 293 -2.59 15.62 0.25
C SER A 293 -2.57 15.42 1.77
N ASN A 294 -3.74 15.18 2.38
CA ASN A 294 -3.89 14.97 3.82
C ASN A 294 -4.78 13.78 4.14
N VAL A 295 -4.41 13.05 5.19
CA VAL A 295 -5.28 12.06 5.81
C VAL A 295 -5.72 12.65 7.14
N SER A 296 -7.04 12.77 7.33
CA SER A 296 -7.61 13.29 8.57
C SER A 296 -7.83 12.16 9.57
N CYS A 297 -8.15 12.49 10.81
CA CYS A 297 -8.53 11.52 11.83
C CYS A 297 -9.82 11.97 12.51
N ILE A 298 -10.58 11.02 13.02
CA ILE A 298 -11.75 11.26 13.86
C ILE A 298 -11.62 10.44 15.13
N ASP A 299 -11.77 11.09 16.29
CA ASP A 299 -11.74 10.39 17.58
C ASP A 299 -12.84 9.32 17.64
N ARG A 300 -12.58 8.21 18.33
CA ARG A 300 -13.54 7.09 18.40
C ARG A 300 -14.83 7.47 19.13
N GLU A 301 -14.76 8.34 20.12
CA GLU A 301 -15.93 8.84 20.83
C GLU A 301 -16.76 9.76 19.93
N ASP A 302 -16.10 10.66 19.21
CA ASP A 302 -16.76 11.54 18.23
C ASP A 302 -17.35 10.74 17.08
N LEU A 303 -16.63 9.72 16.59
CA LEU A 303 -17.12 8.80 15.57
C LEU A 303 -18.38 8.09 16.05
N ARG A 304 -18.49 7.69 17.32
CA ARG A 304 -19.70 7.06 17.86
C ARG A 304 -20.89 8.01 17.91
N LYS A 305 -20.66 9.30 18.21
CA LYS A 305 -21.71 10.33 18.33
C LYS A 305 -22.13 10.93 16.99
N THR A 306 -21.23 10.92 16.02
CA THR A 306 -21.44 11.49 14.69
C THR A 306 -22.55 10.74 13.96
N LEU A 307 -23.48 11.49 13.37
CA LEU A 307 -24.52 10.94 12.53
C LEU A 307 -23.89 10.28 11.29
N LYS A 308 -24.33 9.06 10.99
CA LYS A 308 -23.84 8.30 9.85
C LYS A 308 -24.98 7.85 8.96
N VAL A 309 -24.68 7.69 7.68
CA VAL A 309 -25.57 7.11 6.69
C VAL A 309 -24.98 5.82 6.16
N LYS A 310 -25.82 4.81 5.95
CA LYS A 310 -25.37 3.58 5.30
C LYS A 310 -25.22 3.83 3.80
N GLY A 311 -24.19 3.23 3.24
CA GLY A 311 -23.97 3.23 1.81
C GLY A 311 -22.99 2.14 1.43
N ARG A 312 -22.69 2.12 0.14
CA ARG A 312 -21.76 1.19 -0.46
C ARG A 312 -20.81 1.94 -1.38
N ILE A 313 -19.54 1.61 -1.28
CA ILE A 313 -18.52 2.04 -2.23
C ILE A 313 -18.24 0.87 -3.16
N HIS A 314 -18.29 1.13 -4.46
CA HIS A 314 -17.89 0.19 -5.51
C HIS A 314 -16.58 0.66 -6.10
N ILE A 315 -15.65 -0.27 -6.26
CA ILE A 315 -14.35 -0.05 -6.91
C ILE A 315 -14.34 -0.95 -8.14
N LEU A 316 -14.29 -0.32 -9.31
CA LEU A 316 -14.33 -1.00 -10.59
C LEU A 316 -12.94 -1.46 -11.03
N LYS A 317 -12.91 -2.30 -12.05
CA LYS A 317 -11.67 -2.88 -12.61
C LYS A 317 -10.65 -1.84 -13.09
N ASP A 318 -11.10 -0.69 -13.56
CA ASP A 318 -10.25 0.43 -13.98
C ASP A 318 -9.86 1.37 -12.83
N GLY A 319 -10.23 1.01 -11.58
CA GLY A 319 -10.00 1.81 -10.38
C GLY A 319 -11.10 2.84 -10.11
N ALA A 320 -12.06 3.04 -11.02
CA ALA A 320 -13.11 4.04 -10.82
C ALA A 320 -13.97 3.72 -9.58
N CYS A 321 -14.27 4.76 -8.81
CA CYS A 321 -15.01 4.64 -7.56
C CYS A 321 -16.45 5.18 -7.70
N HIS A 322 -17.43 4.41 -7.23
CA HIS A 322 -18.84 4.78 -7.23
C HIS A 322 -19.44 4.65 -5.83
N PHE A 323 -20.24 5.64 -5.45
CA PHE A 323 -20.99 5.64 -4.19
C PHE A 323 -22.47 5.38 -4.44
N GLU A 324 -22.97 4.33 -3.80
CA GLU A 324 -24.37 3.95 -3.78
C GLU A 324 -24.93 4.20 -2.37
N GLN A 325 -25.96 5.03 -2.26
CA GLN A 325 -26.61 5.31 -0.98
C GLN A 325 -27.75 4.32 -0.74
N ASP A 326 -27.86 3.81 0.49
CA ASP A 326 -28.99 2.98 0.90
C ASP A 326 -30.31 3.80 0.89
N GLU A 327 -31.37 3.24 0.31
CA GLU A 327 -32.65 3.93 0.08
C GLU A 327 -33.27 4.47 1.39
N THR A 328 -33.12 3.73 2.50
CA THR A 328 -33.62 4.17 3.81
C THR A 328 -32.79 5.32 4.39
N SER A 329 -31.51 5.39 4.03
CA SER A 329 -30.58 6.43 4.45
C SER A 329 -30.67 7.72 3.61
N ALA A 330 -31.23 7.65 2.39
CA ALA A 330 -31.32 8.79 1.47
C ALA A 330 -32.17 9.96 2.04
N ARG A 331 -33.29 9.66 2.71
CA ARG A 331 -34.15 10.68 3.33
C ARG A 331 -33.45 11.42 4.47
N LEU A 332 -32.78 10.67 5.35
CA LEU A 332 -32.02 11.23 6.46
C LEU A 332 -30.87 12.10 5.95
N TYR A 333 -30.14 11.62 4.94
CA TYR A 333 -29.06 12.36 4.32
C TYR A 333 -29.52 13.69 3.73
N GLY A 334 -30.63 13.71 2.98
CA GLY A 334 -31.19 14.95 2.43
C GLY A 334 -31.54 16.00 3.50
N LEU A 335 -32.12 15.58 4.61
CA LEU A 335 -32.41 16.47 5.75
C LEU A 335 -31.13 17.06 6.35
N VAL A 336 -30.09 16.23 6.50
CA VAL A 336 -28.79 16.66 7.06
C VAL A 336 -28.08 17.61 6.11
N GLN A 337 -28.08 17.34 4.80
CA GLN A 337 -27.51 18.23 3.80
C GLN A 337 -28.16 19.61 3.82
N ASN A 338 -29.49 19.66 3.91
CA ASN A 338 -30.22 20.92 4.04
C ASN A 338 -29.86 21.68 5.32
N ALA A 339 -29.66 20.97 6.44
CA ALA A 339 -29.27 21.61 7.69
C ALA A 339 -27.82 22.14 7.67
N LEU A 340 -26.91 21.42 6.99
CA LEU A 340 -25.51 21.84 6.83
C LEU A 340 -25.37 23.03 5.87
N SER A 341 -26.15 23.06 4.79
CA SER A 341 -26.13 24.18 3.83
C SER A 341 -26.70 25.47 4.39
N LEU A 342 -27.56 25.41 5.40
CA LEU A 342 -28.09 26.59 6.10
C LEU A 342 -27.13 27.17 7.16
N ARG A 343 -26.04 26.47 7.48
CA ARG A 343 -25.06 26.87 8.51
C ARG A 343 -23.74 27.43 7.96
N GLY A 344 -23.47 27.25 6.67
CA GLY A 344 -22.34 27.86 5.95
C GLY A 344 -22.79 29.05 5.15
#